data_AF-A0AAE9DMG8-F1
#
_entry.id   AF-A0AAE9DMG8-F1
#
_cell.length_a   1.000
_cell.length_b   1.000
_cell.length_c   1.000
_cell.angle_alpha   90.00
_cell.angle_beta   90.00
_cell.angle_gamma   90.00
#
_symmetry.space_group_name_H-M   'P 1'
#
loop_
_entity.id
_entity.type
_entity.pdbx_description
1 polymer ?
#
loop_
_entity_poly.entity_id
_entity_poly.type
_entity_poly.pdbx_seq_one_letter_code
_entity_poly.pdbx_strand_id
1 'polypeptide(L)'
;MGICSLALWNLVKVLELKTPLLKIGEFNEKVKTSMTGYPGLTNYIHAKGLIQDFLDQAEGIEKEAKQLKDTDPLKMATVFAKMANLKGVPDLNFWNMHFKEAINHTDTLLEFILDFATYQSQLLDGRLTVNALSKYFDEIFGHVKNVKLKTTTYFIVKTDENGILETDNLSLLFWMFHGCIIVKEKWMTDCLKNEKLIEQDYNYLVEKVKYNGKVFDTVIQWSQAMAKSELPYLYGVQVAVVMKECPNLFMEPEFVEFMLKRDIHKDTNENPVSWSVGSHFLILD
;
A
#
# COMPACT_ATOMS: atom_id res chain seq x y z
N MET A 1 4.30 -5.77 -1.77
CA MET A 1 3.07 -5.76 -0.95
C MET A 1 2.08 -6.87 -1.29
N GLY A 2 1.80 -7.17 -2.57
CA GLY A 2 0.86 -8.26 -2.93
C GLY A 2 1.23 -9.62 -2.33
N ILE A 3 2.51 -10.02 -2.41
CA ILE A 3 3.00 -11.29 -1.82
C ILE A 3 2.89 -11.30 -0.30
N CYS A 4 3.16 -10.17 0.37
CA CYS A 4 2.99 -10.05 1.83
C CYS A 4 1.52 -10.23 2.24
N SER A 5 0.60 -9.73 1.42
CA SER A 5 -0.85 -9.87 1.64
C SER A 5 -1.31 -11.32 1.43
N LEU A 6 -0.79 -11.98 0.39
CA LEU A 6 -1.02 -13.41 0.16
C LEU A 6 -0.50 -14.27 1.32
N ALA A 7 0.70 -13.96 1.84
CA ALA A 7 1.27 -14.67 2.98
C ALA A 7 0.38 -14.51 4.23
N LEU A 8 -0.12 -13.29 4.51
CA LEU A 8 -1.08 -13.05 5.60
C LEU A 8 -2.37 -13.84 5.42
N TRP A 9 -2.92 -13.87 4.20
CA TRP A 9 -4.10 -14.65 3.89
C TRP A 9 -3.87 -16.15 4.12
N ASN A 10 -2.74 -16.69 3.67
CA ASN A 10 -2.36 -18.07 3.93
C ASN A 10 -2.17 -18.35 5.43
N LEU A 11 -1.69 -17.38 6.22
CA LEU A 11 -1.57 -17.53 7.67
C LEU A 11 -2.95 -17.67 8.33
N VAL A 12 -3.93 -16.86 7.91
CA VAL A 12 -5.32 -16.99 8.37
C VAL A 12 -5.88 -18.36 7.99
N LYS A 13 -5.62 -18.83 6.77
CA LYS A 13 -6.07 -20.16 6.32
C LYS A 13 -5.43 -21.31 7.09
N VAL A 14 -4.16 -21.20 7.45
CA VAL A 14 -3.48 -22.16 8.35
C VAL A 14 -4.24 -22.27 9.67
N LEU A 15 -4.63 -21.14 10.27
CA LEU A 15 -5.35 -21.12 11.54
C LEU A 15 -6.78 -21.67 11.42
N GLU A 16 -7.50 -21.34 10.34
CA GLU A 16 -8.82 -21.91 10.05
C GLU A 16 -8.76 -23.45 9.85
N LEU A 17 -7.65 -23.95 9.30
CA LEU A 17 -7.45 -25.36 8.98
C LEU A 17 -6.57 -26.10 10.01
N LYS A 18 -6.47 -25.57 11.23
CA LYS A 18 -5.70 -26.17 12.34
C LYS A 18 -6.03 -27.64 12.57
N THR A 19 -7.32 -27.98 12.67
CA THR A 19 -7.76 -29.36 12.95
C THR A 19 -7.39 -30.34 11.84
N PRO A 20 -7.64 -30.05 10.54
CA PRO A 20 -7.09 -30.83 9.43
C PRO A 20 -5.56 -30.98 9.45
N LEU A 21 -4.83 -29.89 9.69
CA LEU A 21 -3.36 -29.91 9.70
C LEU A 21 -2.79 -30.87 10.76
N LEU A 22 -3.36 -30.89 11.97
CA LEU A 22 -2.91 -31.78 13.05
C LEU A 22 -3.10 -33.27 12.73
N LYS A 23 -3.99 -33.62 11.81
CA LYS A 23 -4.22 -35.02 11.40
C LYS A 23 -3.15 -35.54 10.44
N ILE A 24 -2.47 -34.68 9.69
CA ILE A 24 -1.42 -35.06 8.72
C ILE A 24 -0.26 -35.78 9.41
N GLY A 25 0.01 -35.45 10.68
CA GLY A 25 1.15 -35.99 11.42
C GLY A 25 0.93 -37.37 12.09
N GLU A 26 -0.23 -38.00 11.94
CA GLU A 26 -0.58 -39.27 12.60
C GLU A 26 -0.25 -40.49 11.73
N PHE A 27 1.00 -40.58 11.27
CA PHE A 27 1.44 -41.66 10.41
C PHE A 27 1.50 -43.01 11.13
N ASN A 28 1.01 -44.06 10.47
CA ASN A 28 1.23 -45.45 10.90
C ASN A 28 2.69 -45.89 10.63
N GLU A 29 3.11 -46.98 11.26
CA GLU A 29 4.50 -47.47 11.15
C GLU A 29 4.93 -47.82 9.72
N LYS A 30 3.98 -48.27 8.87
CA LYS A 30 4.24 -48.55 7.46
C LYS A 30 4.63 -47.26 6.72
N VAL A 31 3.87 -46.17 6.91
CA VAL A 31 4.15 -44.87 6.30
C VAL A 31 5.48 -44.30 6.80
N LYS A 32 5.74 -44.35 8.11
CA LYS A 32 7.02 -43.89 8.68
C LYS A 32 8.22 -44.64 8.10
N THR A 33 8.10 -45.96 7.96
CA THR A 33 9.14 -46.80 7.35
C THR A 33 9.37 -46.40 5.90
N SER A 34 8.31 -46.16 5.12
CA SER A 34 8.44 -45.68 3.73
C SER A 34 9.10 -44.29 3.65
N MET A 35 8.82 -43.37 4.57
CA MET A 35 9.44 -42.04 4.61
C MET A 35 10.96 -42.09 4.82
N THR A 36 11.49 -43.09 5.53
CA THR A 36 12.96 -43.25 5.70
C THR A 36 13.69 -43.55 4.39
N GLY A 37 12.99 -44.03 3.36
CA GLY A 37 13.56 -44.32 2.04
C GLY A 37 13.69 -43.10 1.13
N TYR A 38 13.16 -41.94 1.52
CA TYR A 38 13.15 -40.72 0.70
C TYR A 38 13.99 -39.61 1.36
N PRO A 39 15.08 -39.17 0.71
CA PRO A 39 15.86 -38.01 1.15
C PRO A 39 14.96 -36.77 1.28
N GLY A 40 14.94 -36.16 2.46
CA GLY A 40 14.12 -34.97 2.75
C GLY A 40 12.85 -35.24 3.57
N LEU A 41 12.37 -36.49 3.63
CA LEU A 41 11.20 -36.86 4.45
C LEU A 41 11.55 -37.37 5.85
N THR A 42 12.82 -37.68 6.09
CA THR A 42 13.29 -38.19 7.38
C THR A 42 13.01 -37.20 8.52
N ASN A 43 13.08 -35.90 8.25
CA ASN A 43 12.77 -34.84 9.22
C ASN A 43 11.26 -34.77 9.56
N TYR A 44 10.41 -35.39 8.75
CA TYR A 44 8.96 -35.33 8.86
C TYR A 44 8.33 -36.62 9.39
N ILE A 45 9.14 -37.60 9.79
CA ILE A 45 8.67 -38.82 10.48
C ILE A 45 7.86 -38.47 11.74
N HIS A 46 8.20 -37.34 12.37
CA HIS A 46 7.49 -36.76 13.51
C HIS A 46 6.73 -35.47 13.13
N ALA A 47 6.08 -35.46 11.96
CA ALA A 47 5.37 -34.30 11.41
C ALA A 47 4.37 -33.65 12.38
N LYS A 48 3.72 -34.43 13.26
CA LYS A 48 2.78 -33.88 14.25
C LYS A 48 3.41 -32.80 15.13
N GLY A 49 4.64 -33.02 15.61
CA GLY A 49 5.36 -32.05 16.43
C GLY A 49 5.70 -30.78 15.64
N LEU A 50 6.21 -30.95 14.42
CA LEU A 50 6.55 -29.82 13.54
C LEU A 50 5.32 -28.99 13.16
N ILE A 51 4.20 -29.64 12.87
CA ILE A 51 2.94 -28.98 12.53
C ILE A 51 2.38 -28.26 13.76
N GLN A 52 2.46 -28.87 14.95
CA GLN A 52 2.06 -28.21 16.19
C GLN A 52 2.89 -26.96 16.46
N ASP A 53 4.23 -27.04 16.34
CA ASP A 53 5.13 -25.89 16.53
C ASP A 53 4.86 -24.79 15.49
N PHE A 54 4.54 -25.15 14.24
CA PHE A 54 4.15 -24.22 13.19
C PHE A 54 2.83 -23.50 13.54
N LEU A 55 1.82 -24.24 13.99
CA LEU A 55 0.53 -23.69 14.40
C LEU A 55 0.66 -22.77 15.62
N ASP A 56 1.46 -23.16 16.61
CA ASP A 56 1.69 -22.36 17.82
C ASP A 56 2.39 -21.04 17.49
N GLN A 57 3.36 -21.07 16.57
CA GLN A 57 3.99 -19.86 16.04
C GLN A 57 3.00 -18.98 15.27
N ALA A 58 2.16 -19.59 14.41
CA ALA A 58 1.14 -18.87 13.66
C ALA A 58 0.11 -18.18 14.58
N GLU A 59 -0.34 -18.86 15.64
CA GLU A 59 -1.24 -18.30 16.66
C GLU A 59 -0.57 -17.16 17.43
N GLY A 60 0.72 -17.31 17.75
CA GLY A 60 1.51 -16.24 18.36
C GLY A 60 1.55 -14.99 17.49
N ILE A 61 1.83 -15.15 16.19
CA ILE A 61 1.86 -14.06 15.22
C ILE A 61 0.48 -13.38 15.12
N GLU A 62 -0.60 -14.16 15.02
CA GLU A 62 -1.97 -13.62 14.93
C GLU A 62 -2.36 -12.84 16.19
N LYS A 63 -2.00 -13.34 17.37
CA LYS A 63 -2.25 -12.65 18.64
C LYS A 63 -1.53 -11.31 18.69
N GLU A 64 -0.28 -11.25 18.25
CA GLU A 64 0.48 -10.01 18.18
C GLU A 64 -0.07 -9.05 17.11
N ALA A 65 -0.44 -9.57 15.94
CA ALA A 65 -1.04 -8.78 14.87
C ALA A 65 -2.33 -8.07 15.34
N LYS A 66 -3.17 -8.76 16.11
CA LYS A 66 -4.36 -8.17 16.74
C LYS A 66 -4.05 -7.01 17.68
N GLN A 67 -2.94 -7.08 18.42
CA GLN A 67 -2.50 -6.00 19.31
C GLN A 67 -1.97 -4.79 18.54
N LEU A 68 -1.53 -5.00 17.30
CA LEU A 68 -0.96 -3.95 16.44
C LEU A 68 -1.99 -3.29 15.51
N LYS A 69 -3.23 -3.81 15.41
CA LYS A 69 -4.26 -3.42 14.44
C LYS A 69 -4.52 -1.90 14.38
N ASP A 70 -4.44 -1.21 15.52
CA ASP A 70 -4.73 0.22 15.62
C ASP A 70 -3.46 1.06 15.87
N THR A 71 -2.29 0.49 15.60
CA THR A 71 -1.00 1.16 15.73
C THR A 71 -0.53 1.73 14.39
N ASP A 72 0.55 2.51 14.43
CA ASP A 72 1.24 3.03 13.25
C ASP A 72 1.52 1.91 12.22
N PRO A 73 1.22 2.12 10.92
CA PRO A 73 1.49 1.15 9.85
C PRO A 73 2.90 0.55 9.86
N LEU A 74 3.93 1.34 10.25
CA LEU A 74 5.29 0.82 10.35
C LEU A 74 5.46 -0.19 11.50
N LYS A 75 4.72 -0.02 12.59
CA LYS A 75 4.65 -1.00 13.68
C LYS A 75 3.87 -2.24 13.23
N MET A 76 2.75 -2.08 12.53
CA MET A 76 2.03 -3.22 11.94
C MET A 76 2.91 -4.04 10.99
N ALA A 77 3.75 -3.38 10.19
CA ALA A 77 4.66 -4.05 9.26
C ALA A 77 5.71 -4.95 9.94
N THR A 78 5.86 -4.88 11.27
CA THR A 78 6.71 -5.84 12.01
C THR A 78 6.17 -7.27 11.97
N VAL A 79 4.86 -7.45 11.72
CA VAL A 79 4.24 -8.77 11.51
C VAL A 79 4.90 -9.49 10.34
N PHE A 80 5.26 -8.79 9.26
CA PHE A 80 5.95 -9.41 8.12
C PHE A 80 7.30 -10.00 8.50
N ALA A 81 8.09 -9.29 9.30
CA ALA A 81 9.39 -9.77 9.76
C ALA A 81 9.25 -11.01 10.67
N LYS A 82 8.16 -11.10 11.46
CA LYS A 82 7.87 -12.29 12.26
C LYS A 82 7.48 -13.47 11.39
N MET A 83 6.60 -13.25 10.41
CA MET A 83 6.21 -14.28 9.45
C MET A 83 7.38 -14.77 8.59
N ALA A 84 8.36 -13.92 8.30
CA ALA A 84 9.57 -14.30 7.56
C ALA A 84 10.42 -15.37 8.28
N ASN A 85 10.22 -15.56 9.58
CA ASN A 85 10.89 -16.60 10.37
C ASN A 85 10.04 -17.87 10.51
N LEU A 86 8.78 -17.85 10.07
CA LEU A 86 7.89 -18.98 10.17
C LEU A 86 8.33 -20.06 9.17
N LYS A 87 8.71 -21.23 9.69
CA LYS A 87 8.93 -22.42 8.87
C LYS A 87 7.60 -23.15 8.71
N GLY A 88 7.23 -23.40 7.47
CA GLY A 88 5.97 -24.01 7.11
C GLY A 88 6.02 -25.53 6.95
N VAL A 89 5.02 -26.09 6.27
CA VAL A 89 5.02 -27.48 5.82
C VAL A 89 5.46 -27.52 4.36
N PRO A 90 6.66 -28.04 4.03
CA PRO A 90 7.14 -28.05 2.66
C PRO A 90 6.46 -29.13 1.82
N ASP A 91 6.13 -28.71 0.61
CA ASP A 91 5.70 -29.55 -0.52
C ASP A 91 4.62 -30.58 -0.17
N LEU A 92 3.45 -30.09 0.26
CA LEU A 92 2.29 -30.95 0.57
C LEU A 92 1.85 -31.78 -0.64
N ASN A 93 2.12 -31.31 -1.87
CA ASN A 93 1.87 -32.05 -3.10
C ASN A 93 2.71 -33.32 -3.19
N PHE A 94 4.00 -33.23 -2.84
CA PHE A 94 4.88 -34.39 -2.76
C PHE A 94 4.36 -35.41 -1.74
N TRP A 95 3.88 -34.94 -0.58
CA TRP A 95 3.34 -35.86 0.42
C TRP A 95 2.05 -36.52 -0.06
N ASN A 96 1.17 -35.78 -0.74
CA ASN A 96 -0.05 -36.32 -1.32
C ASN A 96 0.22 -37.39 -2.39
N MET A 97 1.25 -37.18 -3.25
CA MET A 97 1.64 -38.17 -4.26
C MET A 97 2.13 -39.49 -3.67
N HIS A 98 2.88 -39.43 -2.57
CA HIS A 98 3.55 -40.62 -2.01
C HIS A 98 2.82 -41.24 -0.81
N PHE A 99 1.97 -40.48 -0.11
CA PHE A 99 1.31 -40.89 1.14
C PHE A 99 -0.16 -40.48 1.18
N LYS A 100 -0.86 -40.65 0.04
CA LYS A 100 -2.28 -40.30 -0.12
C LYS A 100 -3.19 -40.86 0.98
N GLU A 101 -2.92 -42.07 1.48
CA GLU A 101 -3.66 -42.69 2.59
C GLU A 101 -3.53 -41.92 3.91
N ALA A 102 -2.43 -41.20 4.13
CA ALA A 102 -2.18 -40.43 5.34
C ALA A 102 -2.69 -38.98 5.25
N ILE A 103 -3.05 -38.52 4.04
CA ILE A 103 -3.45 -37.15 3.72
C ILE A 103 -4.91 -37.10 3.23
N ASN A 104 -5.59 -38.26 3.18
CA ASN A 104 -7.03 -38.37 2.97
C ASN A 104 -7.74 -37.32 3.84
N HIS A 105 -8.48 -36.40 3.21
CA HIS A 105 -9.17 -35.23 3.80
C HIS A 105 -8.45 -33.88 3.77
N THR A 106 -7.43 -33.68 2.93
CA THR A 106 -6.78 -32.35 2.82
C THR A 106 -6.63 -31.80 1.41
N ASP A 107 -7.56 -32.11 0.49
CA ASP A 107 -7.57 -31.50 -0.85
C ASP A 107 -7.62 -29.97 -0.77
N THR A 108 -8.35 -29.43 0.21
CA THR A 108 -8.39 -27.99 0.50
C THR A 108 -7.05 -27.43 0.96
N LEU A 109 -6.14 -28.23 1.54
CA LEU A 109 -4.82 -27.75 1.96
C LEU A 109 -3.85 -27.59 0.80
N LEU A 110 -4.05 -28.31 -0.31
CA LEU A 110 -3.20 -28.23 -1.50
C LEU A 110 -3.41 -26.90 -2.25
N GLU A 111 -4.51 -26.20 -1.99
CA GLU A 111 -4.80 -24.88 -2.55
C GLU A 111 -3.99 -23.75 -1.88
N PHE A 112 -3.41 -24.01 -0.70
CA PHE A 112 -2.68 -23.02 0.08
C PHE A 112 -1.18 -23.30 0.08
N ILE A 113 -0.39 -22.25 0.02
CA ILE A 113 1.06 -22.35 0.20
C ILE A 113 1.33 -22.37 1.70
N LEU A 114 1.61 -23.57 2.20
CA LEU A 114 1.94 -23.79 3.61
C LEU A 114 3.43 -23.65 3.90
N ASP A 115 4.28 -23.56 2.87
CA ASP A 115 5.72 -23.33 3.02
C ASP A 115 6.03 -21.83 3.07
N PHE A 116 6.00 -21.27 4.28
CA PHE A 116 6.27 -19.85 4.51
C PHE A 116 7.72 -19.44 4.22
N ALA A 117 8.66 -20.39 4.08
CA ALA A 117 10.01 -20.07 3.65
C ALA A 117 10.03 -19.48 2.23
N THR A 118 9.04 -19.83 1.39
CA THR A 118 8.88 -19.28 0.03
C THR A 118 8.59 -17.77 0.02
N TYR A 119 8.05 -17.23 1.13
CA TYR A 119 7.72 -15.81 1.27
C TYR A 119 8.81 -14.98 1.94
N GLN A 120 9.86 -15.62 2.45
CA GLN A 120 10.81 -15.00 3.39
C GLN A 120 11.38 -13.69 2.85
N SER A 121 11.93 -13.70 1.62
CA SER A 121 12.55 -12.50 1.04
C SER A 121 11.56 -11.34 0.89
N GLN A 122 10.36 -11.62 0.38
CA GLN A 122 9.33 -10.59 0.15
C GLN A 122 8.73 -10.08 1.45
N LEU A 123 8.64 -10.92 2.49
CA LEU A 123 8.21 -10.49 3.82
C LEU A 123 9.23 -9.59 4.49
N LEU A 124 10.53 -9.85 4.33
CA LEU A 124 11.60 -8.96 4.79
C LEU A 124 11.53 -7.59 4.08
N ASP A 125 11.29 -7.60 2.77
CA ASP A 125 11.15 -6.37 1.96
C ASP A 125 9.83 -5.61 2.23
N GLY A 126 8.80 -6.30 2.73
CA GLY A 126 7.48 -5.71 3.01
C GLY A 126 7.57 -4.52 3.98
N ARG A 127 8.40 -4.63 5.02
CA ARG A 127 8.62 -3.53 5.98
C ARG A 127 9.32 -2.33 5.34
N LEU A 128 10.30 -2.57 4.45
CA LEU A 128 10.98 -1.50 3.71
C LEU A 128 9.99 -0.76 2.81
N THR A 129 9.10 -1.52 2.15
CA THR A 129 8.06 -0.95 1.29
C THR A 129 7.10 -0.06 2.09
N VAL A 130 6.58 -0.55 3.23
CA VAL A 130 5.68 0.26 4.09
C VAL A 130 6.37 1.53 4.58
N ASN A 131 7.65 1.46 4.94
CA ASN A 131 8.42 2.64 5.34
C ASN A 131 8.58 3.66 4.20
N ALA A 132 8.87 3.20 2.98
CA ALA A 132 8.98 4.07 1.81
C ALA A 132 7.64 4.77 1.51
N LEU A 133 6.53 4.02 1.59
CA LEU A 133 5.18 4.57 1.42
C LEU A 133 4.83 5.59 2.50
N SER A 134 5.15 5.27 3.77
CA SER A 134 4.91 6.18 4.89
C SER A 134 5.66 7.49 4.69
N LYS A 135 6.94 7.44 4.31
CA LYS A 135 7.73 8.65 4.00
C LYS A 135 7.15 9.44 2.84
N TYR A 136 6.81 8.77 1.74
CA TYR A 136 6.22 9.42 0.56
C TYR A 136 4.91 10.14 0.93
N PHE A 137 4.05 9.51 1.71
CA PHE A 137 2.80 10.14 2.16
C PHE A 137 3.00 11.20 3.22
N ASP A 138 3.98 11.04 4.11
CA ASP A 138 4.32 12.10 5.07
C ASP A 138 4.87 13.34 4.36
N GLU A 139 5.57 13.16 3.23
CA GLU A 139 6.02 14.24 2.35
C GLU A 139 4.84 14.91 1.62
N ILE A 140 3.89 14.12 1.12
CA ILE A 140 2.72 14.65 0.40
C ILE A 140 1.72 15.33 1.35
N PHE A 141 1.34 14.67 2.43
CA PHE A 141 0.28 15.15 3.31
C PHE A 141 0.83 16.00 4.47
N GLY A 142 2.14 16.24 4.53
CA GLY A 142 2.76 17.23 5.42
C GLY A 142 2.83 16.81 6.88
N HIS A 143 2.85 15.51 7.17
CA HIS A 143 3.07 14.99 8.53
C HIS A 143 4.52 15.17 9.01
N VAL A 144 5.48 15.30 8.08
CA VAL A 144 6.81 15.84 8.40
C VAL A 144 6.71 17.36 8.44
N LYS A 145 7.12 17.97 9.56
CA LYS A 145 7.34 19.44 9.66
C LYS A 145 8.48 19.88 8.73
N ASN A 146 8.26 19.85 7.42
CA ASN A 146 9.06 20.63 6.49
C ASN A 146 8.62 22.08 6.67
N VAL A 147 9.31 22.80 7.56
CA VAL A 147 9.01 24.20 7.91
C VAL A 147 8.92 25.08 6.65
N LYS A 148 9.62 24.70 5.57
CA LYS A 148 9.55 25.37 4.25
C LYS A 148 8.18 25.28 3.59
N LEU A 149 7.46 24.15 3.69
CA LEU A 149 6.19 23.95 2.98
C LEU A 149 5.04 24.76 3.58
N LYS A 150 5.02 24.96 4.91
CA LYS A 150 3.94 25.72 5.57
C LYS A 150 3.96 27.22 5.30
N THR A 151 5.03 27.77 4.75
CA THR A 151 5.18 29.22 4.51
C THR A 151 5.32 29.59 3.04
N THR A 152 5.43 28.62 2.12
CA THR A 152 5.60 28.92 0.69
C THR A 152 4.27 29.37 0.10
N THR A 153 4.14 30.67 -0.13
CA THR A 153 2.97 31.28 -0.78
C THR A 153 3.08 31.29 -2.30
N TYR A 154 4.30 31.35 -2.84
CA TYR A 154 4.58 31.43 -4.28
C TYR A 154 5.47 30.29 -4.76
N PHE A 155 5.13 29.72 -5.90
CA PHE A 155 5.96 28.74 -6.61
C PHE A 155 6.20 29.21 -8.04
N ILE A 156 7.46 29.51 -8.35
CA ILE A 156 7.85 30.03 -9.66
C ILE A 156 8.28 28.87 -10.54
N VAL A 157 7.63 28.74 -11.70
CA VAL A 157 7.87 27.65 -12.64
C VAL A 157 8.25 28.17 -14.01
N LYS A 158 9.03 27.40 -14.74
CA LYS A 158 9.29 27.65 -16.15
C LYS A 158 8.09 27.22 -16.99
N THR A 159 7.64 28.06 -17.90
CA THR A 159 6.55 27.74 -18.84
C THR A 159 7.01 27.71 -20.29
N ASP A 160 6.19 27.11 -21.16
CA ASP A 160 6.36 27.21 -22.61
C ASP A 160 6.00 28.62 -23.14
N GLU A 161 6.10 28.81 -24.45
CA GLU A 161 5.78 30.08 -25.12
C GLU A 161 4.31 30.50 -24.95
N ASN A 162 3.42 29.54 -24.68
CA ASN A 162 2.00 29.79 -24.42
C ASN A 162 1.69 30.01 -22.94
N GLY A 163 2.71 29.95 -22.07
CA GLY A 163 2.55 30.08 -20.62
C GLY A 163 2.01 28.83 -19.93
N ILE A 164 2.15 27.65 -20.54
CA ILE A 164 1.75 26.34 -20.00
C ILE A 164 2.93 25.71 -19.24
N LEU A 165 2.68 25.19 -18.05
CA LEU A 165 3.63 24.35 -17.32
C LEU A 165 3.62 22.95 -17.92
N GLU A 166 4.70 22.51 -18.58
CA GLU A 166 4.85 21.12 -19.04
C GLU A 166 5.68 20.31 -18.05
N THR A 167 5.11 19.22 -17.53
CA THR A 167 5.80 18.36 -16.56
C THR A 167 5.22 16.96 -16.49
N ASP A 168 6.06 15.97 -16.22
CA ASP A 168 5.71 14.61 -15.77
C ASP A 168 6.02 14.41 -14.28
N ASN A 169 6.55 15.43 -13.60
CA ASN A 169 7.00 15.36 -12.22
C ASN A 169 5.85 15.66 -11.24
N LEU A 170 5.41 14.62 -10.54
CA LEU A 170 4.40 14.70 -9.48
C LEU A 170 4.74 15.73 -8.39
N SER A 171 6.02 15.93 -8.08
CA SER A 171 6.47 16.88 -7.07
C SER A 171 6.18 18.33 -7.46
N LEU A 172 6.01 18.63 -8.75
CA LEU A 172 5.61 19.96 -9.21
C LEU A 172 4.09 20.16 -9.11
N LEU A 173 3.30 19.12 -9.38
CA LEU A 173 1.85 19.15 -9.20
C LEU A 173 1.44 19.30 -7.74
N PHE A 174 2.28 18.82 -6.84
CA PHE A 174 2.13 18.97 -5.40
C PHE A 174 1.79 20.40 -4.97
N TRP A 175 2.47 21.39 -5.53
CA TRP A 175 2.27 22.80 -5.20
C TRP A 175 0.88 23.31 -5.58
N MET A 176 0.25 22.72 -6.61
CA MET A 176 -1.13 23.01 -6.99
C MET A 176 -2.11 22.53 -5.92
N PHE A 177 -1.90 21.31 -5.41
CA PHE A 177 -2.78 20.70 -4.40
C PHE A 177 -2.65 21.32 -3.02
N HIS A 178 -1.55 22.05 -2.75
CA HIS A 178 -1.35 22.79 -1.50
C HIS A 178 -1.85 24.24 -1.54
N GLY A 179 -2.47 24.66 -2.65
CA GLY A 179 -2.99 26.02 -2.79
C GLY A 179 -1.90 27.08 -2.97
N CYS A 180 -0.69 26.69 -3.37
CA CYS A 180 0.38 27.63 -3.65
C CYS A 180 0.03 28.48 -4.89
N ILE A 181 0.42 29.76 -4.89
CA ILE A 181 0.26 30.63 -6.06
C ILE A 181 1.36 30.28 -7.05
N ILE A 182 0.99 29.69 -8.19
CA ILE A 182 1.93 29.27 -9.22
C ILE A 182 2.05 30.36 -10.28
N VAL A 183 3.27 30.83 -10.49
CA VAL A 183 3.59 31.97 -11.38
C VAL A 183 4.68 31.60 -12.36
N LYS A 184 4.63 32.20 -13.54
CA LYS A 184 5.61 32.08 -14.62
C LYS A 184 6.96 32.66 -14.19
N GLU A 185 8.06 32.12 -14.67
CA GLU A 185 9.44 32.56 -14.39
C GLU A 185 9.68 34.02 -14.79
N LYS A 186 8.92 34.51 -15.77
CA LYS A 186 8.95 35.90 -16.22
C LYS A 186 8.60 36.89 -15.10
N TRP A 187 7.75 36.50 -14.15
CA TRP A 187 7.37 37.36 -13.02
C TRP A 187 8.58 37.84 -12.23
N MET A 188 9.47 36.91 -11.86
CA MET A 188 10.67 37.25 -11.11
C MET A 188 11.59 38.15 -11.92
N THR A 189 11.74 37.86 -13.22
CA THR A 189 12.57 38.67 -14.13
C THR A 189 12.05 40.09 -14.27
N ASP A 190 10.73 40.25 -14.36
CA ASP A 190 10.08 41.55 -14.51
C ASP A 190 10.05 42.32 -13.18
N CYS A 191 9.86 41.63 -12.04
CA CYS A 191 9.96 42.22 -10.70
C CYS A 191 11.36 42.78 -10.42
N LEU A 192 12.42 42.11 -10.90
CA LEU A 192 13.80 42.62 -10.79
C LEU A 192 14.02 43.92 -11.57
N LYS A 193 13.23 44.17 -12.63
CA LYS A 193 13.28 45.41 -13.41
C LYS A 193 12.37 46.50 -12.85
N ASN A 194 11.24 46.09 -12.29
CA ASN A 194 10.24 46.98 -11.72
C ASN A 194 9.59 46.30 -10.50
N GLU A 195 10.00 46.73 -9.31
CA GLU A 195 9.51 46.19 -8.04
C GLU A 195 7.98 46.31 -7.86
N LYS A 196 7.33 47.27 -8.53
CA LYS A 196 5.87 47.46 -8.46
C LYS A 196 5.08 46.30 -9.05
N LEU A 197 5.73 45.42 -9.82
CA LEU A 197 5.11 44.22 -10.40
C LEU A 197 4.96 43.07 -9.40
N ILE A 198 5.56 43.18 -8.21
CA ILE A 198 5.38 42.20 -7.13
C ILE A 198 3.90 42.12 -6.73
N GLU A 199 3.20 43.25 -6.64
CA GLU A 199 1.77 43.33 -6.31
C GLU A 199 0.86 42.97 -7.50
N GLN A 200 1.44 42.63 -8.65
CA GLN A 200 0.74 42.29 -9.89
C GLN A 200 1.00 40.85 -10.33
N ASP A 201 1.25 39.97 -9.37
CA ASP A 201 1.43 38.52 -9.53
C ASP A 201 0.31 37.85 -10.35
N TYR A 202 -0.92 38.36 -10.25
CA TYR A 202 -2.09 37.90 -11.00
C TYR A 202 -1.90 37.94 -12.53
N ASN A 203 -1.04 38.81 -13.06
CA ASN A 203 -0.72 38.87 -14.49
C ASN A 203 0.21 37.72 -14.96
N TYR A 204 0.80 36.99 -14.01
CA TYR A 204 1.83 35.99 -14.26
C TYR A 204 1.42 34.58 -13.84
N LEU A 205 0.16 34.38 -13.45
CA LEU A 205 -0.34 33.09 -13.01
C LEU A 205 -0.21 32.03 -14.11
N VAL A 206 0.10 30.81 -13.68
CA VAL A 206 0.00 29.62 -14.52
C VAL A 206 -1.43 29.12 -14.46
N GLU A 207 -2.11 29.14 -15.60
CA GLU A 207 -3.51 28.70 -15.69
C GLU A 207 -3.65 27.25 -16.12
N LYS A 208 -2.64 26.72 -16.85
CA LYS A 208 -2.68 25.41 -17.48
C LYS A 208 -1.42 24.62 -17.19
N VAL A 209 -1.60 23.31 -17.03
CA VAL A 209 -0.53 22.33 -16.90
C VAL A 209 -0.69 21.25 -17.96
N LYS A 210 0.39 20.91 -18.66
CA LYS A 210 0.48 19.76 -19.55
C LYS A 210 1.18 18.64 -18.79
N TYR A 211 0.41 17.64 -18.36
CA TYR A 211 0.91 16.45 -17.67
C TYR A 211 0.79 15.23 -18.56
N ASN A 212 1.89 14.51 -18.76
CA ASN A 212 1.97 13.33 -19.63
C ASN A 212 1.27 13.51 -21.00
N GLY A 213 1.52 14.67 -21.64
CA GLY A 213 0.96 15.00 -22.95
C GLY A 213 -0.47 15.57 -22.94
N LYS A 214 -1.16 15.55 -21.80
CA LYS A 214 -2.53 16.06 -21.66
C LYS A 214 -2.56 17.42 -20.97
N VAL A 215 -3.33 18.36 -21.54
CA VAL A 215 -3.47 19.72 -20.99
C VAL A 215 -4.68 19.81 -20.07
N PHE A 216 -4.47 20.39 -18.90
CA PHE A 216 -5.48 20.67 -17.88
C PHE A 216 -5.47 22.17 -17.57
N ASP A 217 -6.65 22.80 -17.50
CA ASP A 217 -6.86 24.23 -17.25
C ASP A 217 -7.47 24.51 -15.87
N THR A 218 -7.24 23.60 -14.93
CA THR A 218 -7.84 23.61 -13.59
C THR A 218 -6.93 24.19 -12.51
N VAL A 219 -5.74 24.70 -12.86
CA VAL A 219 -4.71 25.15 -11.91
C VAL A 219 -5.25 26.24 -10.97
N ILE A 220 -5.89 27.27 -11.54
CA ILE A 220 -6.47 28.38 -10.76
C ILE A 220 -7.61 27.90 -9.87
N GLN A 221 -8.43 26.98 -10.37
CA GLN A 221 -9.58 26.45 -9.65
C GLN A 221 -9.14 25.66 -8.40
N TRP A 222 -8.02 24.93 -8.50
CA TRP A 222 -7.39 24.24 -7.37
C TRP A 222 -6.83 25.22 -6.35
N SER A 223 -6.04 26.21 -6.80
CA SER A 223 -5.46 27.22 -5.91
C SER A 223 -6.54 28.00 -5.14
N GLN A 224 -7.61 28.43 -5.81
CA GLN A 224 -8.73 29.14 -5.19
C GLN A 224 -9.52 28.27 -4.22
N ALA A 225 -9.82 27.01 -4.58
CA ALA A 225 -10.55 26.10 -3.71
C ALA A 225 -9.77 25.80 -2.42
N MET A 226 -8.45 25.60 -2.53
CA MET A 226 -7.55 25.43 -1.39
C MET A 226 -7.48 26.71 -0.53
N ALA A 227 -7.28 27.87 -1.15
CA ALA A 227 -7.15 29.15 -0.44
C ALA A 227 -8.41 29.50 0.37
N LYS A 228 -9.59 29.16 -0.13
CA LYS A 228 -10.87 29.38 0.56
C LYS A 228 -11.27 28.25 1.51
N SER A 229 -10.45 27.20 1.62
CA SER A 229 -10.83 25.95 2.30
C SER A 229 -12.17 25.38 1.79
N GLU A 230 -12.50 25.66 0.52
CA GLU A 230 -13.74 25.29 -0.17
C GLU A 230 -13.58 23.96 -0.92
N LEU A 231 -12.87 23.00 -0.32
CA LEU A 231 -12.92 21.59 -0.73
C LEU A 231 -13.82 20.81 0.24
N PRO A 232 -15.13 21.12 0.35
CA PRO A 232 -16.02 20.46 1.28
C PRO A 232 -16.19 18.97 0.97
N TYR A 233 -15.91 18.55 -0.28
CA TYR A 233 -16.02 17.15 -0.72
C TYR A 233 -14.75 16.32 -0.47
N LEU A 234 -13.67 16.92 0.03
CA LEU A 234 -12.47 16.18 0.45
C LEU A 234 -12.16 16.37 1.94
N TYR A 235 -12.78 17.35 2.60
CA TYR A 235 -12.68 17.54 4.03
C TYR A 235 -13.33 16.35 4.78
N GLY A 236 -12.50 15.54 5.44
CA GLY A 236 -12.95 14.31 6.09
C GLY A 236 -13.10 13.11 5.14
N VAL A 237 -12.80 13.26 3.84
CA VAL A 237 -12.83 12.15 2.89
C VAL A 237 -11.55 11.35 2.93
N GLN A 238 -11.72 10.05 3.14
CA GLN A 238 -10.66 9.05 3.05
C GLN A 238 -10.73 8.45 1.65
N VAL A 239 -9.66 8.60 0.87
CA VAL A 239 -9.59 8.09 -0.50
C VAL A 239 -9.11 6.65 -0.48
N ALA A 240 -9.92 5.72 -0.98
CA ALA A 240 -9.55 4.34 -1.23
C ALA A 240 -9.25 4.14 -2.73
N VAL A 241 -7.99 3.85 -3.07
CA VAL A 241 -7.60 3.50 -4.45
C VAL A 241 -7.56 1.97 -4.54
N VAL A 242 -8.48 1.38 -5.32
CA VAL A 242 -8.57 -0.07 -5.52
C VAL A 242 -8.26 -0.40 -6.97
N MET A 243 -7.22 -1.19 -7.21
CA MET A 243 -6.74 -1.55 -8.54
C MET A 243 -6.57 -3.07 -8.63
N LYS A 244 -7.01 -3.68 -9.73
CA LYS A 244 -6.95 -5.15 -9.92
C LYS A 244 -5.53 -5.69 -10.06
N GLU A 245 -4.63 -4.89 -10.62
CA GLU A 245 -3.20 -5.15 -10.73
C GLU A 245 -2.47 -3.84 -10.41
N CYS A 246 -1.42 -3.90 -9.58
CA CYS A 246 -0.73 -2.69 -9.16
C CYS A 246 0.77 -2.96 -8.94
N PRO A 247 1.61 -2.90 -10.00
CA PRO A 247 3.04 -2.92 -9.82
C PRO A 247 3.54 -1.61 -9.18
N ASN A 248 2.88 -0.46 -9.40
CA ASN A 248 3.39 0.86 -8.99
C ASN A 248 2.26 1.86 -8.61
N LEU A 249 1.72 1.73 -7.39
CA LEU A 249 0.59 2.49 -6.84
C LEU A 249 0.73 4.04 -6.83
N PHE A 250 1.90 4.60 -7.16
CA PHE A 250 2.16 6.05 -7.08
C PHE A 250 2.70 6.66 -8.36
N MET A 251 2.65 5.93 -9.48
CA MET A 251 3.24 6.35 -10.75
C MET A 251 2.22 6.36 -11.90
N GLU A 252 0.94 6.06 -11.63
CA GLU A 252 -0.03 5.90 -12.70
C GLU A 252 -0.62 7.25 -13.15
N PRO A 253 -0.44 7.64 -14.43
CA PRO A 253 -0.98 8.87 -15.02
C PRO A 253 -2.48 9.07 -14.77
N GLU A 254 -3.23 7.99 -14.60
CA GLU A 254 -4.68 7.94 -14.44
C GLU A 254 -5.14 8.59 -13.13
N PHE A 255 -4.42 8.39 -12.02
CA PHE A 255 -4.75 9.03 -10.74
C PHE A 255 -4.52 10.54 -10.80
N VAL A 256 -3.43 10.95 -11.44
CA VAL A 256 -3.11 12.36 -11.65
C VAL A 256 -4.14 13.01 -12.57
N GLU A 257 -4.53 12.31 -13.64
CA GLU A 257 -5.58 12.76 -14.53
C GLU A 257 -6.93 12.91 -13.80
N PHE A 258 -7.28 11.97 -12.91
CA PHE A 258 -8.46 12.09 -12.05
C PHE A 258 -8.40 13.34 -11.18
N MET A 259 -7.28 13.55 -10.46
CA MET A 259 -7.08 14.72 -9.61
C MET A 259 -7.12 16.02 -10.42
N LEU A 260 -6.46 16.08 -11.58
CA LEU A 260 -6.40 17.29 -12.40
C LEU A 260 -7.72 17.61 -13.12
N LYS A 261 -8.58 16.63 -13.40
CA LYS A 261 -9.91 16.85 -14.01
C LYS A 261 -10.94 17.47 -13.07
N ARG A 262 -10.75 17.36 -11.75
CA ARG A 262 -11.74 17.77 -10.73
C ARG A 262 -13.09 17.03 -10.85
N ASP A 263 -13.12 15.89 -11.53
CA ASP A 263 -14.36 15.12 -11.80
C ASP A 263 -14.62 14.10 -10.67
N ILE A 264 -14.85 14.62 -9.46
CA ILE A 264 -15.08 13.82 -8.25
C ILE A 264 -16.59 13.62 -8.08
N HIS A 265 -17.07 12.43 -8.38
CA HIS A 265 -18.46 12.05 -8.13
C HIS A 265 -18.61 11.57 -6.69
N LYS A 266 -19.61 12.10 -5.97
CA LYS A 266 -20.01 11.59 -4.66
C LYS A 266 -20.59 10.19 -4.85
N ASP A 267 -19.99 9.18 -4.21
CA ASP A 267 -20.65 7.87 -4.11
C ASP A 267 -21.93 8.04 -3.26
N THR A 268 -23.06 7.71 -3.85
CA THR A 268 -24.40 7.82 -3.24
C THR A 268 -24.97 6.46 -2.90
N ASN A 269 -24.17 5.38 -2.99
CA ASN A 269 -24.58 4.06 -2.53
C ASN A 269 -24.91 4.08 -1.04
N GLU A 270 -26.07 3.52 -0.69
CA GLU A 270 -26.51 3.33 0.69
C GLU A 270 -25.65 2.30 1.45
N ASN A 271 -24.81 1.52 0.75
CA ASN A 271 -23.91 0.52 1.35
C ASN A 271 -22.51 0.56 0.70
N PRO A 272 -21.66 1.52 1.07
CA PRO A 272 -20.28 1.56 0.59
C PRO A 272 -19.46 0.40 1.17
N VAL A 273 -18.60 -0.20 0.35
CA VAL A 273 -17.72 -1.31 0.76
C VAL A 273 -16.64 -0.79 1.73
N SER A 274 -16.60 -1.35 2.94
CA SER A 274 -15.77 -0.90 4.07
C SER A 274 -14.49 -1.72 4.24
N TRP A 275 -13.30 -1.09 4.24
CA TRP A 275 -12.06 -1.64 4.82
C TRP A 275 -11.11 -0.54 5.34
N SER A 276 -10.37 -0.81 6.43
CA SER A 276 -9.58 0.15 7.23
C SER A 276 -8.07 0.16 6.93
N VAL A 277 -7.44 1.33 7.00
CA VAL A 277 -6.04 1.51 7.46
C VAL A 277 -6.01 2.75 8.39
N GLY A 278 -5.42 2.63 9.58
CA GLY A 278 -5.52 3.60 10.68
C GLY A 278 -5.09 5.03 10.32
N SER A 279 -5.65 6.09 10.91
CA SER A 279 -6.43 6.16 12.15
C SER A 279 -7.44 7.33 12.11
N HIS A 280 -8.57 7.09 12.79
CA HIS A 280 -9.77 7.92 13.04
C HIS A 280 -10.97 7.64 12.10
N PHE A 281 -11.94 6.92 12.68
CA PHE A 281 -13.33 6.77 12.21
C PHE A 281 -14.19 7.92 12.75
N LEU A 282 -15.24 8.35 12.00
CA LEU A 282 -16.63 8.25 12.46
C LEU A 282 -17.67 8.60 11.38
N ILE A 283 -18.81 7.91 11.53
CA ILE A 283 -20.07 7.80 10.77
C ILE A 283 -20.94 9.07 10.92
N LEU A 284 -21.91 9.28 10.00
CA LEU A 284 -23.34 9.71 10.17
C LEU A 284 -23.87 10.29 8.82
N ASP A 285 -25.04 9.96 8.28
CA ASP A 285 -26.20 9.12 8.68
C ASP A 285 -26.38 7.92 7.73
#